data_AF-A0A1Y3UMB8-F1
#
_entry.id   AF-A0A1Y3UMB8-F1
#
_cell.length_a   1.000
_cell.length_b   1.000
_cell.length_c   1.000
_cell.angle_alpha   90.00
_cell.angle_beta   90.00
_cell.angle_gamma   90.00
#
_symmetry.space_group_name_H-M   'P 1'
#
loop_
_entity.id
_entity.type
_entity.pdbx_description
1 polymer ?
#
loop_
_entity_poly.entity_id
_entity_poly.type
_entity_poly.pdbx_seq_one_letter_code
_entity_poly.pdbx_strand_id
1 'polypeptide(L)'
;MGILDSAFDSFEGMLADQWKDVVTSAPFDEHTVVAPGIRKREQSGFGANRGSDDILSTGSIIFIPENTAAFIFSQSGIEQVITEPGGYEYRDGEASVFDEQSRKSKGIGKILLDEAGERFGFSGMSPEEKRVAFVNLREIRNIKFGTRGPLVYNDSYYQCDLEIFSYGSFTVRVTDPVLFVRNYVPAGVVSYSFNDPAVRSQMLTEFLHSFIVAVGELSSQYRVSMLPSQADEIRGRIVEDTANAGTWAARFGLELVSVGIENIELSEQSRALIQQFAEQRMSVRAYEDVSQTAANIAAQQMIAQGVRDNGLGDAGGMLFGMNLASGLNPVNASQAGAMLSGAPGASVPQDGRPGDQSSPDDFASQLELLEKLKGLMDAGVVTEEEFAAKKRQILGI
;
A
#
# COMPACT_ATOMS: atom_id res chain seq x y z
N MET A 1 -42.63 -10.18 4.50
CA MET A 1 -44.02 -10.62 4.70
C MET A 1 -44.28 -10.85 6.19
N GLY A 2 -44.17 -9.78 6.99
CA GLY A 2 -44.25 -9.88 8.45
C GLY A 2 -45.01 -8.70 9.02
N ILE A 3 -46.35 -8.82 9.04
CA ILE A 3 -47.35 -8.17 9.92
C ILE A 3 -47.34 -6.64 10.13
N LEU A 4 -46.31 -5.89 9.70
CA LEU A 4 -46.22 -4.43 9.76
C LEU A 4 -46.41 -3.75 8.39
N ASP A 5 -46.11 -4.44 7.28
CA ASP A 5 -46.46 -3.94 5.93
C ASP A 5 -47.98 -3.75 5.79
N SER A 6 -48.79 -4.66 6.36
CA SER A 6 -50.25 -4.61 6.25
C SER A 6 -50.89 -3.53 7.14
N ALA A 7 -50.19 -3.06 8.17
CA ALA A 7 -50.67 -1.99 9.04
C ALA A 7 -50.39 -0.60 8.44
N PHE A 8 -49.42 -0.48 7.53
CA PHE A 8 -49.17 0.77 6.80
C PHE A 8 -49.98 0.83 5.48
N ASP A 9 -50.12 -0.28 4.74
CA ASP A 9 -50.90 -0.34 3.49
C ASP A 9 -52.41 -0.08 3.67
N SER A 10 -52.99 -0.43 4.82
CA SER A 10 -54.43 -0.24 5.09
C SER A 10 -54.78 1.14 5.64
N PHE A 11 -53.77 1.97 5.94
CA PHE A 11 -53.92 3.29 6.53
C PHE A 11 -53.48 4.44 5.60
N GLU A 12 -52.79 4.12 4.50
CA GLU A 12 -52.20 5.06 3.54
C GLU A 12 -53.23 6.01 2.89
N GLY A 13 -54.49 5.60 2.76
CA GLY A 13 -55.54 6.40 2.12
C GLY A 13 -56.33 7.36 3.03
N MET A 14 -56.27 7.21 4.36
CA MET A 14 -57.06 8.04 5.30
C MET A 14 -56.23 8.74 6.39
N LEU A 15 -54.95 8.37 6.58
CA LEU A 15 -54.04 9.03 7.52
C LEU A 15 -53.03 9.98 6.88
N ALA A 16 -52.88 9.99 5.56
CA ALA A 16 -51.98 10.90 4.86
C ALA A 16 -52.28 12.38 5.18
N ASP A 17 -53.55 12.72 5.43
CA ASP A 17 -54.01 14.08 5.75
C ASP A 17 -53.74 14.50 7.22
N GLN A 18 -53.22 13.60 8.08
CA GLN A 18 -52.91 13.88 9.49
C GLN A 18 -51.41 13.95 9.82
N TRP A 19 -50.53 13.58 8.90
CA TRP A 19 -49.10 13.53 9.20
C TRP A 19 -48.49 14.93 9.05
N LYS A 20 -48.04 15.50 10.18
CA LYS A 20 -47.53 16.88 10.22
C LYS A 20 -46.23 17.07 9.43
N ASP A 21 -45.34 16.09 9.42
CA ASP A 21 -44.05 16.14 8.71
C ASP A 21 -43.49 14.71 8.49
N VAL A 22 -42.93 14.45 7.30
CA VAL A 22 -42.15 13.23 6.99
C VAL A 22 -40.67 13.61 6.83
N VAL A 23 -39.79 13.01 7.63
CA VAL A 23 -38.34 13.24 7.61
C VAL A 23 -37.63 11.99 7.07
N THR A 24 -36.66 12.17 6.19
CA THR A 24 -35.82 11.10 5.62
C THR A 24 -34.36 11.54 5.62
N SER A 25 -33.42 10.61 5.42
CA SER A 25 -32.02 11.00 5.23
C SER A 25 -31.81 11.84 3.96
N ALA A 26 -30.89 12.80 4.03
CA ALA A 26 -30.24 13.31 2.82
C ALA A 26 -29.55 12.16 2.05
N PRO A 27 -29.31 12.32 0.74
CA PRO A 27 -28.59 11.31 -0.04
C PRO A 27 -27.19 11.07 0.54
N PHE A 28 -26.80 9.80 0.63
CA PHE A 28 -25.44 9.40 0.98
C PHE A 28 -24.59 9.28 -0.29
N ASP A 29 -23.50 10.04 -0.35
CA ASP A 29 -22.44 9.82 -1.34
C ASP A 29 -21.54 8.65 -0.91
N GLU A 30 -20.60 8.23 -1.78
CA GLU A 30 -19.70 7.08 -1.51
C GLU A 30 -18.88 7.20 -0.23
N HIS A 31 -18.63 8.42 0.24
CA HIS A 31 -17.80 8.72 1.41
C HIS A 31 -18.57 9.38 2.57
N THR A 32 -19.88 9.58 2.41
CA THR A 32 -20.70 10.24 3.45
C THR A 32 -21.06 9.23 4.54
N VAL A 33 -20.73 9.58 5.77
CA VAL A 33 -20.90 8.73 6.95
C VAL A 33 -22.07 9.21 7.80
N VAL A 34 -22.23 10.53 7.92
CA VAL A 34 -23.34 11.16 8.61
C VAL A 34 -24.03 12.10 7.64
N ALA A 35 -25.35 11.97 7.50
CA ALA A 35 -26.18 12.81 6.66
C ALA A 35 -27.28 13.46 7.51
N PRO A 36 -27.62 14.73 7.27
CA PRO A 36 -28.70 15.40 7.98
C PRO A 36 -30.06 14.84 7.55
N GLY A 37 -31.05 14.92 8.43
CA GLY A 37 -32.44 14.68 8.08
C GLY A 37 -33.01 15.81 7.24
N ILE A 38 -33.72 15.45 6.17
CA ILE A 38 -34.45 16.37 5.29
C ILE A 38 -35.94 16.04 5.33
N ARG A 39 -36.77 17.08 5.34
CA ARG A 39 -38.23 16.91 5.25
C ARG A 39 -38.62 16.61 3.80
N LYS A 40 -39.35 15.52 3.56
CA LYS A 40 -40.02 15.31 2.28
C LYS A 40 -41.20 16.27 2.21
N ARG A 41 -41.03 17.39 1.49
CA ARG A 41 -42.16 18.27 1.16
C ARG A 41 -43.11 17.50 0.24
N GLU A 42 -44.38 17.40 0.63
CA GLU A 42 -45.42 17.02 -0.33
C GLU A 42 -45.42 18.03 -1.48
N GLN A 43 -45.34 17.50 -2.68
CA GLN A 43 -45.43 18.23 -3.93
C GLN A 43 -46.90 18.63 -4.17
N SER A 44 -47.42 19.61 -3.41
CA SER A 44 -48.79 20.09 -3.60
C SER A 44 -49.07 21.47 -2.98
N GLY A 45 -48.21 22.46 -3.22
CA GLY A 45 -48.61 23.88 -3.32
C GLY A 45 -49.30 24.60 -2.14
N PHE A 46 -49.58 23.97 -1.00
CA PHE A 46 -50.25 24.60 0.14
C PHE A 46 -49.70 24.05 1.45
N GLY A 47 -49.10 24.93 2.26
CA GLY A 47 -48.59 24.58 3.59
C GLY A 47 -47.28 25.27 3.92
N ALA A 48 -47.32 26.59 4.08
CA ALA A 48 -46.18 27.39 4.51
C ALA A 48 -45.92 27.21 6.01
N ASN A 49 -45.38 26.05 6.42
CA ASN A 49 -44.62 25.97 7.67
C ASN A 49 -43.17 26.39 7.35
N ARG A 50 -42.91 27.69 7.48
CA ARG A 50 -41.56 28.24 7.68
C ARG A 50 -41.18 28.16 9.17
N GLY A 51 -41.43 27.01 9.80
CA GLY A 51 -40.86 26.70 11.10
C GLY A 51 -39.37 26.46 10.91
N SER A 52 -38.54 26.83 11.88
CA SER A 52 -37.10 26.53 11.86
C SER A 52 -36.87 25.08 11.43
N ASP A 53 -36.02 24.87 10.43
CA ASP A 53 -35.82 23.59 9.73
C ASP A 53 -35.54 22.42 10.71
N ASP A 54 -35.05 22.75 11.92
CA ASP A 54 -34.56 21.85 12.98
C ASP A 54 -35.55 21.52 14.13
N ILE A 55 -36.85 21.85 14.06
CA ILE A 55 -37.82 21.43 15.11
C ILE A 55 -38.67 20.24 14.66
N LEU A 56 -38.35 19.03 15.13
CA LEU A 56 -39.19 17.84 14.99
C LEU A 56 -40.42 17.93 15.90
N SER A 57 -41.62 17.71 15.37
CA SER A 57 -42.87 17.74 16.15
C SER A 57 -43.31 16.33 16.56
N THR A 58 -43.96 16.20 17.72
CA THR A 58 -44.64 14.95 18.11
C THR A 58 -45.64 14.53 17.03
N GLY A 59 -45.56 13.28 16.57
CA GLY A 59 -46.35 12.72 15.47
C GLY A 59 -45.70 12.83 14.08
N SER A 60 -44.48 13.37 13.97
CA SER A 60 -43.69 13.30 12.73
C SER A 60 -43.28 11.86 12.42
N ILE A 61 -43.17 11.50 11.15
CA ILE A 61 -42.68 10.20 10.72
C ILE A 61 -41.25 10.31 10.23
N ILE A 62 -40.37 9.47 10.77
CA ILE A 62 -38.98 9.34 10.35
C ILE A 62 -38.88 8.08 9.50
N PHE A 63 -38.58 8.25 8.21
CA PHE A 63 -38.31 7.17 7.30
C PHE A 63 -36.81 6.86 7.28
N ILE A 64 -36.45 5.65 7.68
CA ILE A 64 -35.08 5.18 7.81
C ILE A 64 -34.75 4.25 6.64
N PRO A 65 -33.81 4.63 5.76
CA PRO A 65 -33.36 3.77 4.69
C PRO A 65 -32.65 2.51 5.21
N GLU A 66 -32.57 1.48 4.38
CA GLU A 66 -31.79 0.29 4.70
C GLU A 66 -30.31 0.61 4.97
N ASN A 67 -29.71 -0.16 5.88
CA ASN A 67 -28.30 -0.02 6.29
C ASN A 67 -27.96 1.39 6.78
N THR A 68 -28.90 2.02 7.48
CA THR A 68 -28.75 3.36 8.05
C THR A 68 -29.30 3.36 9.47
N ALA A 69 -28.63 4.06 10.39
CA ALA A 69 -29.15 4.32 11.74
C ALA A 69 -29.60 5.78 11.86
N ALA A 70 -30.79 6.03 12.39
CA ALA A 70 -31.27 7.38 12.68
C ALA A 70 -30.98 7.77 14.14
N PHE A 71 -30.52 8.99 14.33
CA PHE A 71 -30.24 9.61 15.62
C PHE A 71 -31.12 10.84 15.78
N ILE A 72 -31.84 10.90 16.88
CA ILE A 72 -32.60 12.07 17.28
C ILE A 72 -31.84 12.74 18.41
N PHE A 73 -31.42 13.98 18.18
CA PHE A 73 -30.69 14.79 19.13
C PHE A 73 -31.62 15.85 19.73
N SER A 74 -31.59 15.96 21.05
CA SER A 74 -32.13 17.09 21.80
C SER A 74 -30.99 17.99 22.30
N GLN A 75 -31.31 19.09 22.97
CA GLN A 75 -30.30 19.96 23.59
C GLN A 75 -29.44 19.24 24.65
N SER A 76 -29.96 18.14 25.21
CA SER A 76 -29.28 17.33 26.24
C SER A 76 -28.38 16.22 25.68
N GLY A 77 -28.43 15.96 24.37
CA GLY A 77 -27.64 14.94 23.69
C GLY A 77 -28.49 14.00 22.84
N ILE A 78 -28.08 12.72 22.76
CA ILE A 78 -28.81 11.69 22.01
C ILE A 78 -30.07 11.32 22.79
N GLU A 79 -31.24 11.65 22.24
CA GLU A 79 -32.55 11.29 22.81
C GLU A 79 -32.94 9.86 22.41
N GLN A 80 -32.79 9.52 21.13
CA GLN A 80 -33.18 8.23 20.59
C GLN A 80 -32.27 7.78 19.45
N VAL A 81 -32.04 6.47 19.36
CA VAL A 81 -31.33 5.82 18.26
C VAL A 81 -32.22 4.72 17.68
N ILE A 82 -32.39 4.71 16.36
CA ILE A 82 -33.21 3.74 15.65
C ILE A 82 -32.36 3.10 14.56
N THR A 83 -32.13 1.79 14.65
CA THR A 83 -31.26 1.04 13.72
C THR A 83 -32.04 0.16 12.74
N GLU A 84 -33.33 -0.03 12.96
CA GLU A 84 -34.18 -0.83 12.10
C GLU A 84 -34.69 0.03 10.92
N PRO A 85 -34.66 -0.46 9.67
CA PRO A 85 -35.18 0.28 8.53
C PRO A 85 -36.71 0.32 8.55
N GLY A 86 -37.30 1.39 8.01
CA GLY A 86 -38.76 1.57 7.95
C GLY A 86 -39.23 2.94 8.41
N GLY A 87 -40.56 3.10 8.54
CA GLY A 87 -41.19 4.31 9.05
C GLY A 87 -41.43 4.25 10.55
N TYR A 88 -40.98 5.28 11.27
CA TYR A 88 -41.12 5.39 12.72
C TYR A 88 -41.89 6.65 13.09
N GLU A 89 -42.96 6.49 13.87
CA GLU A 89 -43.67 7.63 14.47
C GLU A 89 -42.85 8.17 15.64
N TYR A 90 -42.50 9.45 15.59
CA TYR A 90 -41.79 10.12 16.66
C TYR A 90 -42.75 10.60 17.74
N ARG A 91 -42.48 10.21 19.00
CA ARG A 91 -43.22 10.66 20.19
C ARG A 91 -42.27 11.26 21.22
N ASP A 92 -42.48 12.54 21.52
CA ASP A 92 -41.70 13.28 22.50
C ASP A 92 -41.82 12.65 23.90
N GLY A 93 -40.69 12.32 24.52
CA GLY A 93 -40.63 11.74 25.87
C GLY A 93 -40.91 10.24 25.97
N GLU A 94 -40.82 9.47 24.89
CA GLU A 94 -40.74 7.99 24.96
C GLU A 94 -39.29 7.54 24.72
N ALA A 95 -38.60 7.10 25.78
CA ALA A 95 -37.35 6.37 25.61
C ALA A 95 -37.64 5.10 24.81
N SER A 96 -36.97 4.95 23.66
CA SER A 96 -37.25 3.84 22.74
C SER A 96 -37.18 2.49 23.43
N VAL A 97 -38.32 1.81 23.47
CA VAL A 97 -38.57 0.55 24.19
C VAL A 97 -37.92 -0.66 23.48
N PHE A 98 -37.09 -0.44 22.45
CA PHE A 98 -36.49 -1.50 21.64
C PHE A 98 -34.97 -1.63 21.80
N ASP A 99 -34.43 -1.28 22.95
CA ASP A 99 -33.06 -1.62 23.31
C ASP A 99 -33.01 -2.89 24.18
N GLU A 100 -32.65 -4.03 23.57
CA GLU A 100 -32.53 -5.33 24.25
C GLU A 100 -31.51 -5.33 25.38
N GLN A 101 -30.50 -4.45 25.32
CA GLN A 101 -29.48 -4.34 26.37
C GLN A 101 -29.98 -3.58 27.60
N SER A 102 -30.90 -2.62 27.42
CA SER A 102 -31.50 -1.88 28.53
C SER A 102 -32.45 -2.76 29.36
N ARG A 103 -33.04 -3.80 28.72
CA ARG A 103 -33.93 -4.78 29.36
C ARG A 103 -33.27 -5.61 30.48
N LYS A 104 -31.93 -5.76 30.48
CA LYS A 104 -31.22 -6.63 31.43
C LYS A 104 -30.71 -5.94 32.69
N SER A 105 -30.59 -4.60 32.72
CA SER A 105 -29.88 -3.93 33.83
C SER A 105 -30.75 -3.14 34.80
N LYS A 106 -31.98 -2.75 34.44
CA LYS A 106 -32.88 -2.02 35.37
C LYS A 106 -34.33 -2.45 35.17
N GLY A 107 -34.89 -3.07 36.21
CA GLY A 107 -36.26 -3.58 36.21
C GLY A 107 -37.31 -2.53 35.81
N ILE A 108 -38.26 -2.98 34.99
CA ILE A 108 -39.35 -2.24 34.33
C ILE A 108 -40.16 -1.35 35.30
N GLY A 109 -40.24 -1.71 36.58
CA GLY A 109 -41.07 -1.01 37.56
C GLY A 109 -40.53 0.32 38.10
N LYS A 110 -39.23 0.62 37.94
CA LYS A 110 -38.65 1.87 38.47
C LYS A 110 -38.59 3.02 37.47
N ILE A 111 -38.56 2.71 36.17
CA ILE A 111 -38.51 3.70 35.09
C ILE A 111 -39.86 4.43 34.98
N LEU A 112 -40.97 3.70 35.19
CA LEU A 112 -42.33 4.24 35.06
C LEU A 112 -42.78 5.14 36.22
N LEU A 113 -42.16 5.04 37.41
CA LEU A 113 -42.59 5.79 38.59
C LEU A 113 -41.90 7.15 38.72
N ASP A 114 -40.66 7.29 38.24
CA ASP A 114 -39.95 8.57 38.24
C ASP A 114 -40.48 9.52 37.14
N GLU A 115 -40.99 8.96 36.03
CA GLU A 115 -41.49 9.72 34.87
C GLU A 115 -42.87 10.35 35.08
N ALA A 116 -43.66 9.84 36.03
CA ALA A 116 -44.94 10.44 36.42
C ALA A 116 -44.77 11.68 37.32
N GLY A 117 -43.59 11.84 37.96
CA GLY A 117 -43.29 12.96 38.85
C GLY A 117 -42.83 14.23 38.14
N GLU A 118 -42.20 14.13 36.97
CA GLU A 118 -41.64 15.28 36.24
C GLU A 118 -42.63 15.95 35.28
N ARG A 119 -43.75 15.27 34.95
CA ARG A 119 -44.75 15.73 33.97
C ARG A 119 -45.71 16.83 34.47
N PHE A 120 -45.54 17.37 35.67
CA PHE A 120 -46.37 18.48 36.20
C PHE A 120 -45.66 19.85 36.27
N GLY A 121 -44.44 19.99 35.71
CA GLY A 121 -43.60 21.18 35.93
C GLY A 121 -43.38 22.17 34.79
N PHE A 122 -43.68 21.84 33.53
CA PHE A 122 -43.22 22.67 32.40
C PHE A 122 -44.34 23.44 31.70
N SER A 123 -44.67 24.59 32.29
CA SER A 123 -45.41 25.68 31.67
C SER A 123 -44.60 26.30 30.52
N GLY A 124 -45.01 26.05 29.27
CA GLY A 124 -44.85 27.00 28.16
C GLY A 124 -43.44 27.42 27.71
N MET A 125 -42.41 26.58 27.90
CA MET A 125 -41.11 26.79 27.24
C MET A 125 -41.12 26.21 25.83
N SER A 126 -40.45 26.92 24.91
CA SER A 126 -40.34 26.64 23.48
C SER A 126 -40.07 25.16 23.18
N PRO A 127 -40.64 24.58 22.10
CA PRO A 127 -40.26 23.23 21.67
C PRO A 127 -38.74 23.17 21.57
N GLU A 128 -38.12 22.23 22.26
CA GLU A 128 -36.69 21.99 22.16
C GLU A 128 -36.35 21.74 20.69
N GLU A 129 -35.24 22.31 20.23
CA GLU A 129 -34.76 22.06 18.88
C GLU A 129 -34.32 20.60 18.79
N LYS A 130 -35.02 19.82 17.96
CA LYS A 130 -34.81 18.37 17.81
C LYS A 130 -34.34 18.07 16.41
N ARG A 131 -33.07 17.67 16.31
CA ARG A 131 -32.41 17.40 15.04
C ARG A 131 -32.33 15.92 14.79
N VAL A 132 -32.54 15.52 13.54
CA VAL A 132 -32.38 14.12 13.11
C VAL A 132 -31.14 14.04 12.24
N ALA A 133 -30.23 13.12 12.54
CA ALA A 133 -29.13 12.75 11.66
C ALA A 133 -29.17 11.25 11.37
N PHE A 134 -28.58 10.86 10.26
CA PHE A 134 -28.55 9.50 9.78
C PHE A 134 -27.11 9.05 9.59
N VAL A 135 -26.76 7.89 10.15
CA VAL A 135 -25.43 7.29 10.06
C VAL A 135 -25.47 6.15 9.07
N ASN A 136 -24.55 6.17 8.11
CA ASN A 136 -24.38 5.12 7.10
C ASN A 136 -23.71 3.89 7.74
N LEU A 137 -24.39 2.74 7.71
CA LEU A 137 -23.87 1.45 8.17
C LEU A 137 -23.27 0.61 7.04
N ARG A 138 -23.33 1.10 5.79
CA ARG A 138 -22.67 0.46 4.65
C ARG A 138 -21.16 0.67 4.71
N GLU A 139 -20.45 -0.15 3.97
CA GLU A 139 -19.02 0.02 3.74
C GLU A 139 -18.72 1.31 2.98
N ILE A 140 -17.84 2.12 3.56
CA ILE A 140 -17.29 3.32 2.94
C ILE A 140 -16.02 2.91 2.24
N ARG A 141 -16.15 2.77 0.92
CA ARG A 141 -15.15 2.15 0.05
C ARG A 141 -14.16 3.19 -0.45
N ASN A 142 -13.06 2.68 -1.01
CA ASN A 142 -12.14 3.45 -1.84
C ASN A 142 -11.47 4.64 -1.13
N ILE A 143 -11.25 4.52 0.19
CA ILE A 143 -10.49 5.54 0.93
C ILE A 143 -9.01 5.41 0.54
N LYS A 144 -8.55 6.31 -0.34
CA LYS A 144 -7.18 6.28 -0.85
C LYS A 144 -6.16 6.59 0.24
N PHE A 145 -5.05 5.84 0.23
CA PHE A 145 -3.87 6.11 1.04
C PHE A 145 -2.60 6.02 0.20
N GLY A 146 -1.56 6.70 0.68
CA GLY A 146 -0.22 6.62 0.12
C GLY A 146 0.80 6.91 1.22
N THR A 147 1.89 6.15 1.26
CA THR A 147 3.00 6.42 2.17
C THR A 147 3.63 7.77 1.84
N ARG A 148 3.78 8.65 2.84
CA ARG A 148 4.31 10.02 2.63
C ARG A 148 5.82 10.05 2.38
N GLY A 149 6.53 8.98 2.73
CA GLY A 149 7.97 8.83 2.56
C GLY A 149 8.33 7.37 2.32
N PRO A 150 9.60 7.08 2.06
CA PRO A 150 10.07 5.72 1.81
C PRO A 150 9.88 4.86 3.07
N LEU A 151 9.24 3.71 2.90
CA LEU A 151 9.16 2.66 3.91
C LEU A 151 10.35 1.72 3.73
N VAL A 152 11.15 1.53 4.78
CA VAL A 152 12.23 0.55 4.78
C VAL A 152 11.62 -0.85 4.92
N TYR A 153 11.93 -1.72 3.96
CA TYR A 153 11.48 -3.10 3.87
C TYR A 153 12.70 -4.02 3.77
N ASN A 154 12.93 -4.82 4.81
CA ASN A 154 14.02 -5.78 4.81
C ASN A 154 13.60 -7.02 4.02
N ASP A 155 14.05 -7.14 2.77
CA ASP A 155 13.67 -8.29 1.94
C ASP A 155 14.62 -9.47 2.19
N SER A 156 14.09 -10.53 2.79
CA SER A 156 14.87 -11.74 3.11
C SER A 156 15.48 -12.44 1.89
N TYR A 157 14.91 -12.26 0.70
CA TYR A 157 15.43 -12.83 -0.54
C TYR A 157 16.66 -12.08 -1.07
N TYR A 158 16.62 -10.75 -1.03
CA TYR A 158 17.74 -9.91 -1.46
C TYR A 158 18.78 -9.68 -0.35
N GLN A 159 18.42 -10.00 0.91
CA GLN A 159 19.23 -9.77 2.10
C GLN A 159 19.67 -8.30 2.22
N CYS A 160 18.81 -7.38 1.78
CA CYS A 160 19.05 -5.95 1.82
C CYS A 160 17.77 -5.18 2.19
N ASP A 161 17.99 -3.98 2.70
CA ASP A 161 16.92 -3.03 2.99
C ASP A 161 16.52 -2.32 1.70
N LEU A 162 15.26 -2.49 1.30
CA LEU A 162 14.65 -1.84 0.15
C LEU A 162 13.71 -0.76 0.63
N GLU A 163 13.78 0.41 0.01
CA GLU A 163 12.84 1.49 0.23
C GLU A 163 11.67 1.36 -0.74
N ILE A 164 10.46 1.22 -0.17
CA ILE A 164 9.22 1.07 -0.92
C ILE A 164 8.26 2.23 -0.63
N PHE A 165 7.53 2.64 -1.64
CA PHE A 165 6.36 3.50 -1.54
C PHE A 165 5.14 2.65 -1.85
N SER A 166 4.13 2.68 -0.99
CA SER A 166 2.91 1.92 -1.19
C SER A 166 1.74 2.86 -1.37
N TYR A 167 0.94 2.58 -2.39
CA TYR A 167 -0.29 3.29 -2.71
C TYR A 167 -1.43 2.30 -2.79
N GLY A 168 -2.59 2.70 -2.29
CA GLY A 168 -3.74 1.81 -2.25
C GLY A 168 -4.99 2.50 -1.76
N SER A 169 -5.94 1.67 -1.37
CA SER A 169 -7.16 2.12 -0.74
C SER A 169 -7.58 1.16 0.36
N PHE A 170 -8.38 1.64 1.29
CA PHE A 170 -8.98 0.80 2.31
C PHE A 170 -10.46 1.14 2.47
N THR A 171 -11.17 0.23 3.11
CA THR A 171 -12.61 0.32 3.31
C THR A 171 -12.91 0.21 4.79
N VAL A 172 -13.79 1.08 5.29
CA VAL A 172 -14.26 1.01 6.67
C VAL A 172 -15.76 0.91 6.75
N ARG A 173 -16.27 0.42 7.88
CA ARG A 173 -17.70 0.33 8.17
C ARG A 173 -17.97 0.77 9.59
N VAL A 174 -19.08 1.47 9.79
CA VAL A 174 -19.60 1.76 11.14
C VAL A 174 -20.31 0.52 11.67
N THR A 175 -19.80 -0.06 12.75
CA THR A 175 -20.39 -1.24 13.41
C THR A 175 -21.15 -0.86 14.68
N ASP A 176 -20.63 0.11 15.44
CA ASP A 176 -21.32 0.69 16.59
C ASP A 176 -21.60 2.19 16.31
N PRO A 177 -22.81 2.53 15.84
CA PRO A 177 -23.13 3.90 15.47
C PRO A 177 -23.24 4.82 16.70
N VAL A 178 -23.54 4.28 17.89
CA VAL A 178 -23.64 5.08 19.12
C VAL A 178 -22.25 5.52 19.56
N LEU A 179 -21.30 4.59 19.55
CA LEU A 179 -19.91 4.86 19.90
C LEU A 179 -19.25 5.79 18.86
N PHE A 180 -19.57 5.60 17.58
CA PHE A 180 -19.13 6.48 16.50
C PHE A 180 -19.59 7.93 16.69
N VAL A 181 -20.88 8.16 16.92
CA VAL A 181 -21.42 9.51 17.13
C VAL A 181 -20.85 10.16 18.40
N ARG A 182 -20.63 9.39 19.48
CA ARG A 182 -20.13 9.93 20.75
C ARG A 182 -18.64 10.27 20.72
N ASN A 183 -17.83 9.45 20.09
CA ASN A 183 -16.37 9.52 20.21
C ASN A 183 -15.66 10.04 18.96
N TYR A 184 -16.29 9.95 17.78
CA TYR A 184 -15.64 10.30 16.51
C TYR A 184 -16.24 11.54 15.85
N VAL A 185 -17.57 11.69 15.86
CA VAL A 185 -18.24 12.84 15.24
C VAL A 185 -18.10 14.08 16.14
N PRO A 186 -17.60 15.23 15.63
CA PRO A 186 -17.54 16.45 16.43
C PRO A 186 -18.93 16.95 16.83
N ALA A 187 -19.03 17.54 18.02
CA ALA A 187 -20.28 18.08 18.52
C ALA A 187 -20.84 19.18 17.61
N GLY A 188 -22.16 19.17 17.39
CA GLY A 188 -22.87 20.17 16.58
C GLY A 188 -22.76 19.96 15.07
N VAL A 189 -22.07 18.92 14.61
CA VAL A 189 -21.96 18.58 13.19
C VAL A 189 -23.08 17.62 12.79
N VAL A 190 -23.87 18.03 11.78
CA VAL A 190 -25.02 17.26 11.26
C VAL A 190 -24.72 16.51 9.96
N SER A 191 -23.54 16.76 9.37
CA SER A 191 -23.06 16.12 8.14
C SER A 191 -21.58 15.83 8.25
N TYR A 192 -21.16 14.60 7.98
CA TYR A 192 -19.77 14.16 8.14
C TYR A 192 -19.37 13.20 7.03
N SER A 193 -18.27 13.50 6.34
CA SER A 193 -17.83 12.78 5.15
C SER A 193 -16.33 12.53 5.16
N PHE A 194 -15.92 11.31 4.82
CA PHE A 194 -14.51 10.94 4.64
C PHE A 194 -13.88 11.47 3.35
N ASN A 195 -14.66 12.20 2.54
CA ASN A 195 -14.12 12.95 1.41
C ASN A 195 -13.35 14.19 1.88
N ASP A 196 -13.71 14.76 3.04
CA ASP A 196 -13.02 15.91 3.60
C ASP A 196 -11.62 15.49 4.11
N PRO A 197 -10.54 16.09 3.58
CA PRO A 197 -9.18 15.80 4.03
C PRO A 197 -8.96 16.04 5.53
N ALA A 198 -9.64 17.02 6.13
CA ALA A 198 -9.50 17.33 7.54
C ALA A 198 -10.04 16.18 8.40
N VAL A 199 -11.24 15.69 8.06
CA VAL A 199 -11.90 14.55 8.72
C VAL A 199 -11.08 13.28 8.60
N ARG A 200 -10.51 13.04 7.42
CA ARG A 200 -9.78 11.80 7.14
C ARG A 200 -8.33 11.82 7.66
N SER A 201 -7.75 12.99 7.96
CA SER A 201 -6.34 13.15 8.30
C SER A 201 -5.86 12.27 9.46
N GLN A 202 -6.61 12.25 10.57
CA GLN A 202 -6.29 11.45 11.74
C GLN A 202 -6.39 9.95 11.42
N MET A 203 -7.50 9.55 10.81
CA MET A 203 -7.75 8.16 10.41
C MET A 203 -6.69 7.63 9.44
N LEU A 204 -6.29 8.42 8.44
CA LEU A 204 -5.20 8.05 7.54
C LEU A 204 -3.86 7.90 8.27
N THR A 205 -3.59 8.75 9.25
CA THR A 205 -2.34 8.70 10.01
C THR A 205 -2.27 7.44 10.87
N GLU A 206 -3.35 7.13 11.60
CA GLU A 206 -3.45 5.90 12.41
C GLU A 206 -3.38 4.66 11.50
N PHE A 207 -4.06 4.67 10.35
CA PHE A 207 -3.99 3.58 9.36
C PHE A 207 -2.58 3.37 8.80
N LEU A 208 -1.93 4.43 8.33
CA LEU A 208 -0.58 4.34 7.75
C LEU A 208 0.43 3.81 8.76
N HIS A 209 0.29 4.16 10.04
CA HIS A 209 1.15 3.63 11.09
C HIS A 209 0.97 2.12 11.25
N SER A 210 -0.25 1.63 11.43
CA SER A 210 -0.51 0.18 11.53
C SER A 210 -0.14 -0.56 10.25
N PHE A 211 -0.32 0.05 9.08
CA PHE A 211 0.11 -0.51 7.80
C PHE A 211 1.63 -0.68 7.73
N ILE A 212 2.40 0.32 8.13
CA ILE A 212 3.87 0.26 8.18
C ILE A 212 4.34 -0.86 9.10
N VAL A 213 3.73 -1.00 10.28
CA VAL A 213 4.04 -2.08 11.23
C VAL A 213 3.74 -3.45 10.60
N ALA A 214 2.53 -3.63 10.06
CA ALA A 214 2.12 -4.89 9.44
C ALA A 214 3.02 -5.30 8.26
N VAL A 215 3.37 -4.36 7.38
CA VAL A 215 4.29 -4.61 6.26
C VAL A 215 5.70 -4.93 6.76
N GLY A 216 6.17 -4.26 7.80
CA GLY A 216 7.46 -4.53 8.43
C GLY A 216 7.56 -5.96 8.97
N GLU A 217 6.50 -6.47 9.59
CA GLU A 217 6.49 -7.86 10.10
C GLU A 217 6.49 -8.91 8.96
N LEU A 218 5.82 -8.60 7.84
CA LEU A 218 5.77 -9.46 6.65
C LEU A 218 7.11 -9.53 5.90
N SER A 219 8.01 -8.57 6.13
CA SER A 219 9.30 -8.46 5.44
C SER A 219 10.18 -9.71 5.59
N SER A 220 10.09 -10.38 6.74
CA SER A 220 10.81 -11.62 6.99
C SER A 220 10.29 -12.82 6.18
N GLN A 221 9.02 -12.80 5.77
CA GLN A 221 8.33 -13.96 5.20
C GLN A 221 8.12 -13.85 3.68
N TYR A 222 7.87 -12.62 3.19
CA TYR A 222 7.50 -12.38 1.81
C TYR A 222 8.49 -11.43 1.13
N ARG A 223 8.68 -11.62 -0.17
CA ARG A 223 9.39 -10.64 -1.01
C ARG A 223 8.52 -9.41 -1.23
N VAL A 224 9.13 -8.25 -1.45
CA VAL A 224 8.43 -7.00 -1.84
C VAL A 224 7.43 -7.23 -2.97
N SER A 225 7.79 -8.03 -3.99
CA SER A 225 6.91 -8.28 -5.15
C SER A 225 5.65 -9.10 -4.81
N MET A 226 5.63 -9.78 -3.68
CA MET A 226 4.49 -10.58 -3.22
C MET A 226 3.54 -9.78 -2.32
N LEU A 227 3.97 -8.64 -1.77
CA LEU A 227 3.15 -7.81 -0.88
C LEU A 227 1.77 -7.45 -1.43
N PRO A 228 1.59 -7.10 -2.73
CA PRO A 228 0.25 -6.79 -3.24
C PRO A 228 -0.73 -7.96 -3.12
N SER A 229 -0.23 -9.21 -3.14
CA SER A 229 -1.05 -10.42 -2.98
C SER A 229 -1.39 -10.74 -1.52
N GLN A 230 -0.75 -10.08 -0.55
CA GLN A 230 -0.91 -10.34 0.89
C GLN A 230 -1.78 -9.28 1.58
N ALA A 231 -2.65 -8.60 0.84
CA ALA A 231 -3.49 -7.54 1.37
C ALA A 231 -4.43 -8.01 2.51
N ASP A 232 -4.94 -9.23 2.43
CA ASP A 232 -5.76 -9.84 3.49
C ASP A 232 -4.96 -10.13 4.77
N GLU A 233 -3.69 -10.54 4.64
CA GLU A 233 -2.79 -10.78 5.77
C GLU A 233 -2.41 -9.45 6.44
N ILE A 234 -2.14 -8.41 5.64
CA ILE A 234 -1.90 -7.05 6.14
C ILE A 234 -3.12 -6.54 6.92
N ARG A 235 -4.32 -6.66 6.37
CA ARG A 235 -5.56 -6.31 7.08
C ARG A 235 -5.67 -7.09 8.39
N GLY A 236 -5.44 -8.41 8.36
CA GLY A 236 -5.48 -9.25 9.56
C GLY A 236 -4.56 -8.73 10.67
N ARG A 237 -3.29 -8.46 10.34
CA ARG A 237 -2.31 -7.91 11.30
C ARG A 237 -2.69 -6.53 11.83
N ILE A 238 -3.27 -5.67 10.99
CA ILE A 238 -3.75 -4.35 11.44
C ILE A 238 -4.92 -4.48 12.42
N VAL A 239 -5.84 -5.41 12.18
CA VAL A 239 -7.01 -5.61 13.06
C VAL A 239 -6.62 -6.28 14.38
N GLU A 240 -5.62 -7.15 14.37
CA GLU A 240 -5.07 -7.80 15.58
C GLU A 240 -4.19 -6.85 16.42
N ASP A 241 -3.69 -5.77 15.82
CA ASP A 241 -2.92 -4.76 16.53
C ASP A 241 -3.74 -4.12 17.66
N THR A 242 -3.14 -4.00 18.83
CA THR A 242 -3.76 -3.35 20.00
C THR A 242 -3.56 -1.84 20.02
N ALA A 243 -2.92 -1.29 18.99
CA ALA A 243 -2.67 0.13 18.79
C ALA A 243 -3.35 0.68 17.52
N ASN A 244 -3.47 2.02 17.45
CA ASN A 244 -3.88 2.77 16.26
C ASN A 244 -5.13 2.20 15.56
N ALA A 245 -5.02 1.75 14.30
CA ALA A 245 -6.17 1.32 13.51
C ALA A 245 -6.87 0.07 14.04
N GLY A 246 -6.16 -0.84 14.72
CA GLY A 246 -6.79 -2.01 15.35
C GLY A 246 -7.70 -1.64 16.52
N THR A 247 -7.49 -0.47 17.13
CA THR A 247 -8.34 0.04 18.23
C THR A 247 -9.61 0.75 17.78
N TRP A 248 -9.83 0.93 16.48
CA TRP A 248 -10.98 1.70 15.95
C TRP A 248 -12.33 1.13 16.35
N ALA A 249 -12.47 -0.19 16.42
CA ALA A 249 -13.75 -0.81 16.79
C ALA A 249 -14.14 -0.41 18.22
N ALA A 250 -13.18 -0.47 19.16
CA ALA A 250 -13.42 -0.14 20.56
C ALA A 250 -13.46 1.36 20.86
N ARG A 251 -12.67 2.18 20.15
CA ARG A 251 -12.59 3.64 20.38
C ARG A 251 -13.64 4.45 19.64
N PHE A 252 -13.97 4.02 18.42
CA PHE A 252 -14.78 4.80 17.48
C PHE A 252 -15.94 4.04 16.85
N GLY A 253 -16.12 2.73 17.12
CA GLY A 253 -17.20 1.95 16.52
C GLY A 253 -17.00 1.76 15.01
N LEU A 254 -15.76 1.86 14.55
CA LEU A 254 -15.33 1.72 13.16
C LEU A 254 -14.54 0.43 12.99
N GLU A 255 -14.84 -0.33 11.94
CA GLU A 255 -14.11 -1.54 11.59
C GLU A 255 -13.39 -1.36 10.25
N LEU A 256 -12.13 -1.80 10.19
CA LEU A 256 -11.38 -1.93 8.95
C LEU A 256 -11.82 -3.22 8.23
N VAL A 257 -12.54 -3.08 7.12
CA VAL A 257 -13.11 -4.22 6.40
C VAL A 257 -12.13 -4.81 5.40
N SER A 258 -11.50 -3.96 4.60
CA SER A 258 -10.57 -4.39 3.57
C SER A 258 -9.45 -3.37 3.36
N VAL A 259 -8.29 -3.90 2.96
CA VAL A 259 -7.14 -3.13 2.50
C VAL A 259 -6.83 -3.61 1.09
N GLY A 260 -6.61 -2.69 0.18
CA GLY A 260 -6.19 -2.95 -1.19
C GLY A 260 -4.89 -2.21 -1.47
N ILE A 261 -3.88 -2.92 -1.95
CA ILE A 261 -2.62 -2.34 -2.44
C ILE A 261 -2.74 -2.24 -3.95
N GLU A 262 -2.70 -1.02 -4.47
CA GLU A 262 -2.80 -0.77 -5.92
C GLU A 262 -1.42 -0.82 -6.57
N ASN A 263 -0.43 -0.22 -5.93
CA ASN A 263 0.92 -0.16 -6.45
C ASN A 263 1.96 -0.15 -5.32
N ILE A 264 3.12 -0.75 -5.61
CA ILE A 264 4.32 -0.66 -4.77
C ILE A 264 5.46 -0.19 -5.66
N GLU A 265 5.97 1.00 -5.37
CA GLU A 265 7.10 1.58 -6.09
C GLU A 265 8.36 1.46 -5.27
N LEU A 266 9.43 0.98 -5.90
CA LEU A 266 10.76 0.98 -5.28
C LEU A 266 11.45 2.33 -5.53
N SER A 267 12.22 2.80 -4.54
CA SER A 267 13.11 3.96 -4.74
C SER A 267 14.15 3.65 -5.82
N GLU A 268 14.70 4.70 -6.45
CA GLU A 268 15.73 4.54 -7.50
C GLU A 268 16.95 3.77 -6.97
N GLN A 269 17.38 4.07 -5.74
CA GLN A 269 18.46 3.36 -5.06
C GLN A 269 18.12 1.87 -4.89
N SER A 270 16.90 1.56 -4.46
CA SER A 270 16.45 0.18 -4.25
C SER A 270 16.33 -0.60 -5.57
N ARG A 271 15.91 0.07 -6.66
CA ARG A 271 15.91 -0.54 -8.01
C ARG A 271 17.31 -0.87 -8.48
N ALA A 272 18.27 0.03 -8.28
CA ALA A 272 19.67 -0.20 -8.62
C ALA A 272 20.26 -1.38 -7.83
N LEU A 273 19.95 -1.49 -6.53
CA LEU A 273 20.37 -2.63 -5.71
C LEU A 273 19.81 -3.96 -6.23
N ILE A 274 18.54 -4.01 -6.61
CA ILE A 274 17.93 -5.22 -7.17
C ILE A 274 18.56 -5.58 -8.52
N GLN A 275 18.84 -4.58 -9.38
CA GLN A 275 19.51 -4.81 -10.67
C GLN A 275 20.92 -5.35 -10.48
N GLN A 276 21.73 -4.72 -9.62
CA GLN A 276 23.08 -5.20 -9.28
C GLN A 276 23.06 -6.61 -8.71
N PHE A 277 22.11 -6.92 -7.82
CA PHE A 277 21.94 -8.26 -7.28
C PHE A 277 21.56 -9.28 -8.36
N ALA A 278 20.68 -8.91 -9.29
CA ALA A 278 20.29 -9.77 -10.41
C ALA A 278 21.47 -10.02 -11.36
N GLU A 279 22.24 -8.98 -11.70
CA GLU A 279 23.45 -9.07 -12.52
C GLU A 279 24.53 -9.94 -11.87
N GLN A 280 24.76 -9.78 -10.57
CA GLN A 280 25.70 -10.61 -9.80
C GLN A 280 25.23 -12.08 -9.77
N ARG A 281 23.95 -12.35 -9.55
CA ARG A 281 23.44 -13.73 -9.59
C ARG A 281 23.53 -14.36 -10.97
N MET A 282 23.28 -13.60 -12.04
CA MET A 282 23.40 -14.10 -13.41
C MET A 282 24.86 -14.36 -13.78
N SER A 283 25.78 -13.47 -13.39
CA SER A 283 27.20 -13.70 -13.61
C SER A 283 27.70 -14.89 -12.79
N VAL A 284 27.37 -14.99 -11.51
CA VAL A 284 27.72 -16.15 -10.67
C VAL A 284 27.12 -17.44 -11.21
N ARG A 285 25.86 -17.47 -11.66
CA ARG A 285 25.28 -18.66 -12.33
C ARG A 285 26.00 -19.00 -13.63
N ALA A 286 26.37 -18.00 -14.43
CA ALA A 286 27.18 -18.22 -15.63
C ALA A 286 28.60 -18.74 -15.29
N TYR A 287 29.12 -18.43 -14.10
CA TYR A 287 30.38 -18.99 -13.59
C TYR A 287 30.21 -20.36 -12.92
N GLU A 288 29.11 -20.61 -12.22
CA GLU A 288 28.78 -21.88 -11.55
C GLU A 288 28.47 -22.98 -12.56
N ASP A 289 27.73 -22.68 -13.63
CA ASP A 289 27.51 -23.62 -14.76
C ASP A 289 28.80 -23.90 -15.55
N VAL A 290 29.88 -23.14 -15.29
CA VAL A 290 31.17 -23.26 -16.01
C VAL A 290 32.33 -23.68 -15.08
N SER A 291 32.15 -23.93 -13.78
CA SER A 291 33.30 -24.07 -12.89
C SER A 291 33.24 -25.12 -11.77
N GLN A 292 33.82 -26.28 -12.08
CA GLN A 292 35.10 -26.63 -11.44
C GLN A 292 36.31 -26.39 -12.36
N THR A 293 36.10 -26.39 -13.68
CA THR A 293 37.19 -26.27 -14.67
C THR A 293 37.61 -24.82 -14.90
N ALA A 294 36.67 -23.86 -14.87
CA ALA A 294 37.00 -22.46 -15.17
C ALA A 294 37.62 -21.67 -14.01
N ALA A 295 37.33 -21.97 -12.74
CA ALA A 295 38.08 -21.40 -11.61
C ALA A 295 39.57 -21.77 -11.70
N ASN A 296 39.88 -22.99 -12.13
CA ASN A 296 41.26 -23.41 -12.41
C ASN A 296 41.86 -22.68 -13.62
N ILE A 297 41.07 -22.45 -14.68
CA ILE A 297 41.55 -21.72 -15.87
C ILE A 297 41.75 -20.23 -15.56
N ALA A 298 40.87 -19.59 -14.80
CA ALA A 298 41.00 -18.19 -14.41
C ALA A 298 42.17 -17.98 -13.45
N ALA A 299 42.35 -18.87 -12.47
CA ALA A 299 43.54 -18.87 -11.61
C ALA A 299 44.83 -19.10 -12.43
N GLN A 300 44.82 -20.04 -13.39
CA GLN A 300 45.96 -20.27 -14.29
C GLN A 300 46.22 -19.09 -15.21
N GLN A 301 45.18 -18.40 -15.70
CA GLN A 301 45.31 -17.23 -16.57
C GLN A 301 45.83 -16.02 -15.81
N MET A 302 45.37 -15.79 -14.58
CA MET A 302 45.93 -14.73 -13.71
C MET A 302 47.38 -15.01 -13.35
N ILE A 303 47.76 -16.26 -13.08
CA ILE A 303 49.16 -16.66 -12.88
C ILE A 303 49.95 -16.44 -14.18
N ALA A 304 49.44 -16.86 -15.33
CA ALA A 304 50.11 -16.72 -16.62
C ALA A 304 50.21 -15.25 -17.11
N GLN A 305 49.29 -14.37 -16.71
CA GLN A 305 49.37 -12.93 -16.93
C GLN A 305 50.34 -12.28 -15.96
N GLY A 306 50.30 -12.62 -14.67
CA GLY A 306 51.28 -12.14 -13.68
C GLY A 306 52.73 -12.52 -14.05
N VAL A 307 52.93 -13.68 -14.67
CA VAL A 307 54.23 -14.13 -15.21
C VAL A 307 54.63 -13.38 -16.49
N ARG A 308 53.66 -13.00 -17.34
CA ARG A 308 53.91 -12.22 -18.57
C ARG A 308 54.22 -10.75 -18.28
N ASP A 309 53.48 -10.14 -17.36
CA ASP A 309 53.56 -8.70 -17.11
C ASP A 309 54.72 -8.34 -16.17
N ASN A 310 55.02 -9.19 -15.19
CA ASN A 310 56.10 -8.91 -14.23
C ASN A 310 57.38 -9.69 -14.47
N GLY A 311 57.39 -10.66 -15.40
CA GLY A 311 58.54 -11.51 -15.67
C GLY A 311 59.01 -12.27 -14.43
N LEU A 312 58.80 -13.59 -14.38
CA LEU A 312 59.56 -14.37 -13.41
C LEU A 312 61.03 -14.30 -13.85
N GLY A 313 61.81 -13.43 -13.21
CA GLY A 313 63.25 -13.38 -13.40
C GLY A 313 63.87 -14.77 -13.30
N ASP A 314 65.07 -14.95 -13.82
CA ASP A 314 65.73 -16.25 -14.06
C ASP A 314 65.68 -17.24 -12.86
N ALA A 315 65.58 -16.73 -11.63
CA ALA A 315 65.36 -17.51 -10.41
C ALA A 315 63.90 -18.00 -10.19
N GLY A 316 62.89 -17.22 -10.55
CA GLY A 316 61.46 -17.55 -10.39
C GLY A 316 60.97 -18.59 -11.41
N GLY A 317 61.50 -18.55 -12.64
CA GLY A 317 61.24 -19.56 -13.67
C GLY A 317 61.80 -20.94 -13.28
N MET A 318 62.98 -20.97 -12.66
CA MET A 318 63.57 -22.21 -12.13
C MET A 318 62.81 -22.77 -10.92
N LEU A 319 62.36 -21.91 -9.99
CA LEU A 319 61.57 -22.34 -8.82
C LEU A 319 60.20 -22.90 -9.23
N PHE A 320 59.53 -22.26 -10.19
CA PHE A 320 58.27 -22.77 -10.74
C PHE A 320 58.47 -24.06 -11.55
N GLY A 321 59.53 -24.11 -12.37
CA GLY A 321 59.90 -25.31 -13.14
C GLY A 321 60.28 -26.51 -12.27
N MET A 322 60.99 -26.29 -11.15
CA MET A 322 61.34 -27.34 -10.19
C MET A 322 60.13 -27.87 -9.42
N ASN A 323 59.16 -27.01 -9.08
CA ASN A 323 57.97 -27.43 -8.36
C ASN A 323 56.98 -28.18 -9.27
N LEU A 324 56.86 -27.76 -10.54
CA LEU A 324 56.09 -28.49 -11.55
C LEU A 324 56.75 -29.82 -11.94
N ALA A 325 58.09 -29.87 -12.02
CA ALA A 325 58.83 -31.11 -12.26
C ALA A 325 58.78 -32.08 -11.06
N SER A 326 58.70 -31.57 -9.83
CA SER A 326 58.55 -32.40 -8.62
C SER A 326 57.12 -32.93 -8.42
N GLY A 327 56.11 -32.25 -9.00
CA GLY A 327 54.72 -32.74 -9.06
C GLY A 327 54.49 -33.84 -10.11
N LEU A 328 55.39 -33.97 -11.08
CA LEU A 328 55.40 -35.03 -12.09
C LEU A 328 56.32 -36.18 -11.65
N ASN A 329 56.03 -36.76 -10.48
CA ASN A 329 56.64 -38.01 -10.07
C ASN A 329 56.14 -39.15 -11.00
N PRO A 330 57.00 -39.90 -11.72
CA PRO A 330 56.60 -40.82 -12.79
C PRO A 330 56.02 -42.16 -12.31
N VAL A 331 55.48 -42.24 -11.09
CA VAL A 331 55.08 -43.52 -10.47
C VAL A 331 53.68 -44.00 -10.89
N ASN A 332 52.99 -43.28 -11.78
CA ASN A 332 51.71 -43.75 -12.36
C ASN A 332 51.67 -43.72 -13.90
N ALA A 333 52.83 -43.74 -14.55
CA ALA A 333 52.96 -43.86 -16.00
C ALA A 333 53.04 -45.33 -16.48
N SER A 334 52.22 -46.23 -15.92
CA SER A 334 52.13 -47.64 -16.36
C SER A 334 50.81 -48.00 -17.05
N GLN A 335 49.98 -47.03 -17.42
CA GLN A 335 48.83 -47.26 -18.31
C GLN A 335 48.73 -46.12 -19.32
N ALA A 336 48.50 -46.51 -20.58
CA ALA A 336 48.33 -45.65 -21.76
C ALA A 336 49.61 -45.09 -22.40
N GLY A 337 50.62 -45.96 -22.55
CA GLY A 337 51.52 -45.92 -23.71
C GLY A 337 51.00 -46.84 -24.80
N ALA A 338 50.20 -46.31 -25.74
CA ALA A 338 49.94 -46.94 -27.03
C ALA A 338 49.46 -45.88 -28.03
N MET A 339 50.32 -45.56 -29.00
CA MET A 339 50.02 -45.33 -30.42
C MET A 339 50.82 -44.15 -31.00
N LEU A 340 51.91 -44.54 -31.68
CA LEU A 340 52.43 -44.04 -32.96
C LEU A 340 52.71 -42.53 -33.10
N SER A 341 53.98 -42.09 -33.14
CA SER A 341 54.96 -42.17 -34.26
C SER A 341 54.81 -41.07 -35.32
N GLY A 342 55.88 -40.29 -35.54
CA GLY A 342 56.08 -39.51 -36.77
C GLY A 342 57.08 -38.36 -36.60
N ALA A 343 58.30 -38.55 -37.09
CA ALA A 343 59.44 -37.62 -37.02
C ALA A 343 59.49 -36.68 -38.27
N PRO A 344 60.61 -35.96 -38.59
CA PRO A 344 60.65 -34.49 -38.67
C PRO A 344 60.88 -33.95 -40.10
N GLY A 345 60.73 -32.63 -40.32
CA GLY A 345 61.04 -31.98 -41.59
C GLY A 345 61.34 -30.49 -41.47
N ALA A 346 62.46 -30.06 -42.06
CA ALA A 346 63.00 -28.71 -42.09
C ALA A 346 62.77 -28.03 -43.45
N SER A 347 62.66 -26.68 -43.48
CA SER A 347 63.13 -25.83 -44.58
C SER A 347 63.02 -24.33 -44.24
N VAL A 348 64.01 -23.57 -44.73
CA VAL A 348 64.24 -22.11 -44.59
C VAL A 348 63.75 -21.39 -45.89
N PRO A 349 64.04 -20.09 -46.15
CA PRO A 349 63.11 -18.93 -46.16
C PRO A 349 62.80 -18.36 -47.57
N GLN A 350 61.84 -17.42 -47.71
CA GLN A 350 61.97 -16.35 -48.73
C GLN A 350 61.07 -15.11 -48.53
N ASP A 351 61.70 -13.97 -48.81
CA ASP A 351 61.22 -12.58 -48.95
C ASP A 351 60.06 -12.33 -49.94
N GLY A 352 59.35 -11.22 -49.72
CA GLY A 352 58.60 -10.52 -50.77
C GLY A 352 57.57 -9.47 -50.27
N ARG A 353 57.97 -8.19 -50.18
CA ARG A 353 57.09 -6.99 -50.23
C ARG A 353 56.72 -6.68 -51.71
N PRO A 354 55.82 -5.72 -52.03
CA PRO A 354 54.82 -4.98 -51.24
C PRO A 354 53.40 -5.07 -51.83
N GLY A 355 52.35 -4.88 -51.01
CA GLY A 355 50.98 -4.81 -51.49
C GLY A 355 50.07 -4.08 -50.52
N ASP A 356 49.67 -2.89 -50.92
CA ASP A 356 48.70 -2.00 -50.29
C ASP A 356 47.33 -2.70 -50.17
N GLN A 357 46.82 -2.83 -48.94
CA GLN A 357 45.43 -3.14 -48.62
C GLN A 357 45.19 -2.95 -47.12
N SER A 358 44.60 -1.81 -46.79
CA SER A 358 44.05 -1.48 -45.48
C SER A 358 43.02 -2.54 -45.08
N SER A 359 43.34 -3.27 -44.00
CA SER A 359 42.48 -4.31 -43.45
C SER A 359 41.44 -3.68 -42.50
N PRO A 360 40.19 -4.17 -42.45
CA PRO A 360 39.16 -3.66 -41.54
C PRO A 360 39.54 -3.71 -40.05
N ASP A 361 40.48 -4.59 -39.68
CA ASP A 361 40.98 -4.76 -38.31
C ASP A 361 41.85 -3.57 -37.82
N ASP A 362 42.53 -2.87 -38.72
CA ASP A 362 43.34 -1.69 -38.36
C ASP A 362 42.45 -0.49 -37.99
N PHE A 363 41.33 -0.32 -38.69
CA PHE A 363 40.39 0.77 -38.43
C PHE A 363 39.62 0.57 -37.11
N ALA A 364 39.26 -0.68 -36.79
CA ALA A 364 38.67 -1.03 -35.49
C ALA A 364 39.64 -0.75 -34.34
N SER A 365 40.92 -1.12 -34.52
CA SER A 365 41.97 -0.86 -33.53
C SER A 365 42.24 0.64 -33.34
N GLN A 366 42.16 1.44 -34.40
CA GLN A 366 42.29 2.90 -34.36
C GLN A 366 41.11 3.56 -33.62
N LEU A 367 39.89 3.02 -33.76
CA LEU A 367 38.71 3.51 -33.04
C LEU A 367 38.78 3.23 -31.53
N GLU A 368 39.23 2.04 -31.13
CA GLU A 368 39.42 1.71 -29.70
C GLU A 368 40.47 2.62 -29.04
N LEU A 369 41.54 2.96 -29.76
CA LEU A 369 42.56 3.91 -29.27
C LEU A 369 41.99 5.32 -29.09
N LEU A 370 41.08 5.76 -29.96
CA LEU A 370 40.40 7.04 -29.82
C LEU A 370 39.43 7.07 -28.64
N GLU A 371 38.75 5.96 -28.35
CA GLU A 371 37.85 5.85 -27.21
C GLU A 371 38.61 5.90 -25.88
N LYS A 372 39.76 5.20 -25.79
CA LYS A 372 40.66 5.31 -24.64
C LYS A 372 41.23 6.71 -24.47
N LEU A 373 41.62 7.37 -25.57
CA LEU A 373 42.11 8.75 -25.53
C LEU A 373 41.02 9.74 -25.09
N LYS A 374 39.76 9.51 -25.47
CA LYS A 374 38.62 10.33 -25.02
C LYS A 374 38.38 10.14 -23.52
N GLY A 375 38.44 8.90 -23.03
CA GLY A 375 38.35 8.62 -21.59
C GLY A 375 39.47 9.30 -20.78
N LEU A 376 40.68 9.40 -21.34
CA LEU A 376 41.78 10.13 -20.70
C LEU A 376 41.61 11.66 -20.72
N MET A 377 40.92 12.21 -21.74
CA MET A 377 40.53 13.62 -21.77
C MET A 377 39.43 13.90 -20.74
N ASP A 378 38.40 13.06 -20.66
CA ASP A 378 37.30 13.19 -19.70
C ASP A 378 37.80 13.06 -18.24
N ALA A 379 38.86 12.27 -18.03
CA ALA A 379 39.56 12.16 -16.74
C ALA A 379 40.51 13.35 -16.44
N GLY A 380 40.62 14.34 -17.35
CA GLY A 380 41.45 15.53 -17.20
C GLY A 380 42.96 15.29 -17.31
N VAL A 381 43.38 14.12 -17.78
CA VAL A 381 44.80 13.73 -17.91
C VAL A 381 45.41 14.29 -19.20
N VAL A 382 44.58 14.53 -20.22
CA VAL A 382 45.00 15.06 -21.53
C VAL A 382 44.15 16.27 -21.89
N THR A 383 44.78 17.33 -22.39
CA THR A 383 44.06 18.54 -22.80
C THR A 383 43.34 18.36 -24.15
N GLU A 384 42.30 19.16 -24.40
CA GLU A 384 41.53 19.09 -25.65
C GLU A 384 42.42 19.29 -26.90
N GLU A 385 43.44 20.14 -26.81
CA GLU A 385 44.39 20.40 -27.90
C GLU A 385 45.27 19.19 -28.22
N GLU A 386 45.76 18.49 -27.19
CA GLU A 386 46.58 17.28 -27.33
C GLU A 386 45.77 16.09 -27.87
N PHE A 387 44.52 15.96 -27.43
CA PHE A 387 43.59 14.97 -27.98
C PHE A 387 43.30 15.23 -29.46
N ALA A 388 43.02 16.49 -29.83
CA ALA A 388 42.75 16.86 -31.22
C ALA A 388 43.95 16.64 -32.15
N ALA A 389 45.18 16.80 -31.64
CA ALA A 389 46.41 16.51 -32.37
C ALA A 389 46.60 15.00 -32.58
N LYS A 390 46.42 14.19 -31.52
CA LYS A 390 46.55 12.73 -31.64
C LYS A 390 45.43 12.09 -32.46
N LYS A 391 44.21 12.64 -32.40
CA LYS A 391 43.09 12.18 -33.24
C LYS A 391 43.38 12.35 -34.72
N ARG A 392 43.98 13.48 -35.13
CA ARG A 392 44.42 13.72 -36.50
C ARG A 392 45.52 12.75 -36.93
N GLN A 393 46.47 12.47 -36.04
CA GLN A 393 47.54 11.50 -36.29
C GLN A 393 47.02 10.07 -36.48
N ILE A 394 46.03 9.64 -35.67
CA ILE A 394 45.46 8.28 -35.72
C ILE A 394 44.56 8.09 -36.94
N LEU A 395 43.80 9.11 -37.32
CA LEU A 395 42.89 9.06 -38.47
C LEU A 395 43.54 9.45 -39.80
N GLY A 396 44.80 9.91 -39.79
CA GLY A 396 45.55 10.29 -40.98
C GLY A 396 45.01 11.54 -41.70
N ILE A 397 44.43 12.51 -40.97
CA ILE A 397 43.78 13.73 -41.50
C ILE A 397 44.58 14.98 -41.18
#